data_AF-A0A374AIM0-F1
#
_entry.id   AF-A0A374AIM0-F1
#
_cell.length_a   1.000
_cell.length_b   1.000
_cell.length_c   1.000
_cell.angle_alpha   90.00
_cell.angle_beta   90.00
_cell.angle_gamma   90.00
#
_symmetry.space_group_name_H-M   'P 1'
#
loop_
_entity.id
_entity.type
_entity.pdbx_description
1 polymer ?
#
loop_
_entity_poly.entity_id
_entity_poly.type
_entity_poly.pdbx_seq_one_letter_code
_entity_poly.pdbx_strand_id
1 'polypeptide(L)'
;MSTEERLSEIEYQKKRMELNRRFVEMYEDEVSYILEQKEDIEIMEKLSGEEAKLISEEARKYNRIFARIFYDSAGGRVSDEEFLPLWEREEEIRQGLSRIQSLEGEKKQIEKEISVQEDEERDLKRKEREFHGKFINRRAYFLSSLIMALTAAGLGAAAVFYFELRLSVSLWPAAAAVFGAAVILLILRTRKKKAAEKKKMYHMVRNHKETSGRRLKSEYDTIVNDLEFCREKYQVLFGYISEEQWKLFEFCAKVAAELNCSEELSAQRKTFVSAMEQCGMHAPQAWCYYPKAIYDIPKRINRMEWLSGRQNICEQAMVQHERAIRNNLLE
;
A
#
# COMPACT_ATOMS: atom_id res chain seq x y z
N MET A 1 21.98 -7.57 -13.36
CA MET A 1 21.37 -6.67 -12.37
C MET A 1 22.35 -5.61 -11.97
N SER A 2 21.95 -4.34 -12.06
CA SER A 2 22.70 -3.23 -11.47
C SER A 2 22.63 -3.28 -9.93
N THR A 3 23.56 -2.65 -9.22
CA THR A 3 23.54 -2.59 -7.74
C THR A 3 22.25 -1.95 -7.21
N GLU A 4 21.69 -1.01 -7.97
CA GLU A 4 20.44 -0.31 -7.61
C GLU A 4 19.20 -1.19 -7.79
N GLU A 5 19.16 -2.02 -8.85
CA GLU A 5 18.10 -3.02 -9.04
C GLU A 5 18.08 -4.03 -7.89
N ARG A 6 19.26 -4.48 -7.44
CA ARG A 6 19.37 -5.40 -6.29
C ARG A 6 18.86 -4.77 -5.00
N LEU A 7 19.15 -3.49 -4.76
CA LEU A 7 18.66 -2.79 -3.56
C LEU A 7 17.14 -2.61 -3.57
N SER A 8 16.57 -2.28 -4.74
CA SER A 8 15.11 -2.19 -4.90
C SER A 8 14.43 -3.53 -4.67
N GLU A 9 15.02 -4.62 -5.15
CA GLU A 9 14.48 -5.98 -4.94
C GLU A 9 14.52 -6.35 -3.46
N ILE A 10 15.64 -6.10 -2.77
CA ILE A 10 15.76 -6.36 -1.32
C ILE A 10 14.72 -5.55 -0.52
N GLU A 11 14.49 -4.29 -0.86
CA GLU A 11 13.48 -3.46 -0.20
C GLU A 11 12.08 -4.03 -0.42
N TYR A 12 11.76 -4.44 -1.64
CA TYR A 12 10.48 -5.08 -1.98
C TYR A 12 10.28 -6.39 -1.20
N GLN A 13 11.29 -7.27 -1.18
CA GLN A 13 11.23 -8.54 -0.44
C GLN A 13 11.05 -8.31 1.06
N LYS A 14 11.74 -7.30 1.63
CA LYS A 14 11.56 -6.92 3.02
C LYS A 14 10.11 -6.52 3.33
N LYS A 15 9.48 -5.73 2.45
CA LYS A 15 8.06 -5.35 2.60
C LYS A 15 7.12 -6.55 2.47
N ARG A 16 7.39 -7.47 1.55
CA ARG A 16 6.63 -8.73 1.43
C ARG A 16 6.74 -9.59 2.68
N MET A 17 7.93 -9.69 3.28
CA MET A 17 8.13 -10.41 4.54
C MET A 17 7.36 -9.77 5.69
N GLU A 18 7.39 -8.44 5.80
CA GLU A 18 6.62 -7.69 6.80
C GLU A 18 5.11 -7.89 6.65
N LEU A 19 4.60 -7.87 5.41
CA LEU A 19 3.19 -8.18 5.12
C LEU A 19 2.82 -9.60 5.57
N ASN A 20 3.60 -10.61 5.20
CA ASN A 20 3.32 -11.99 5.61
C ASN A 20 3.39 -12.16 7.13
N ARG A 21 4.30 -11.46 7.81
CA ARG A 21 4.35 -11.47 9.28
C ARG A 21 3.08 -10.90 9.90
N ARG A 22 2.59 -9.77 9.37
CA ARG A 22 1.31 -9.19 9.80
C ARG A 22 0.15 -10.16 9.60
N PHE A 23 0.15 -10.95 8.52
CA PHE A 23 -0.86 -12.00 8.32
C PHE A 23 -0.78 -13.10 9.37
N VAL A 24 0.43 -13.58 9.68
CA VAL A 24 0.62 -14.59 10.74
C VAL A 24 0.10 -14.06 12.08
N GLU A 25 0.51 -12.84 12.48
CA GLU A 25 0.04 -12.21 13.72
C GLU A 25 -1.50 -12.08 13.75
N MET A 26 -2.13 -11.68 12.64
CA MET A 26 -3.59 -11.62 12.53
C MET A 26 -4.26 -12.99 12.74
N TYR A 27 -3.73 -14.05 12.13
CA TYR A 27 -4.30 -15.38 12.25
C TYR A 27 -4.03 -15.99 13.64
N GLU A 28 -2.89 -15.71 14.27
CA GLU A 28 -2.59 -16.10 15.65
C GLU A 28 -3.57 -15.46 16.66
N ASP A 29 -3.86 -14.16 16.51
CA ASP A 29 -4.84 -13.47 17.34
C ASP A 29 -6.25 -14.07 17.18
N GLU A 30 -6.66 -14.35 15.94
CA GLU A 30 -7.95 -14.97 15.65
C GLU A 30 -8.05 -16.39 16.21
N VAL A 31 -6.98 -17.20 16.09
CA VAL A 31 -6.94 -18.56 16.65
C VAL A 31 -6.99 -18.50 18.18
N SER A 32 -6.26 -17.58 18.81
CA SER A 32 -6.31 -17.38 20.26
C SER A 32 -7.74 -17.06 20.74
N TYR A 33 -8.43 -16.13 20.06
CA TYR A 33 -9.82 -15.79 20.37
C TYR A 33 -10.80 -16.97 20.18
N ILE A 34 -10.54 -17.83 19.19
CA ILE A 34 -11.32 -19.06 18.98
C ILE A 34 -11.07 -20.08 20.09
N LEU A 35 -9.81 -20.24 20.51
CA LEU A 35 -9.42 -21.17 21.57
C LEU A 35 -10.08 -20.81 22.90
N GLU A 36 -10.08 -19.52 23.29
CA GLU A 36 -10.77 -19.04 24.50
C GLU A 36 -12.26 -19.43 24.50
N GLN A 37 -12.94 -19.28 23.36
CA GLN A 37 -14.35 -19.68 23.24
C GLN A 37 -14.54 -21.20 23.28
N LYS A 38 -13.60 -21.99 22.76
CA LYS A 38 -13.67 -23.46 22.83
C LYS A 38 -13.44 -23.94 24.26
N GLU A 39 -12.50 -23.33 24.98
CA GLU A 39 -12.28 -23.56 26.40
C GLU A 39 -13.51 -23.21 27.24
N ASP A 40 -14.19 -22.09 26.94
CA ASP A 40 -15.46 -21.73 27.58
C ASP A 40 -16.53 -22.81 27.39
N ILE A 41 -16.63 -23.42 26.20
CA ILE A 41 -17.57 -24.53 25.98
C ILE A 41 -17.22 -25.72 26.87
N GLU A 42 -15.94 -26.05 27.01
CA GLU A 42 -15.50 -27.12 27.92
C GLU A 42 -15.80 -26.80 29.39
N ILE A 43 -15.64 -25.53 29.78
CA ILE A 43 -16.01 -25.05 31.13
C ILE A 43 -17.51 -25.26 31.33
N MET A 44 -18.35 -24.87 30.38
CA MET A 44 -19.81 -25.06 30.44
C MET A 44 -20.25 -26.51 30.64
N GLU A 45 -19.49 -27.48 30.13
CA GLU A 45 -19.75 -28.91 30.34
C GLU A 45 -19.36 -29.41 31.73
N LYS A 46 -18.42 -28.73 32.39
CA LYS A 46 -17.86 -29.08 33.70
C LYS A 46 -18.51 -28.32 34.86
N LEU A 47 -19.34 -27.31 34.59
CA LEU A 47 -20.00 -26.51 35.62
C LEU A 47 -20.89 -27.33 36.55
N SER A 48 -20.96 -26.91 37.81
CA SER A 48 -21.93 -27.46 38.76
C SER A 48 -23.37 -27.15 38.34
N GLY A 49 -24.33 -27.92 38.86
CA GLY A 49 -25.75 -27.71 38.53
C GLY A 49 -26.28 -26.32 38.91
N GLU A 50 -25.72 -25.68 39.95
CA GLU A 50 -26.09 -24.33 40.37
C GLU A 50 -25.52 -23.26 39.43
N GLU A 51 -24.23 -23.36 39.09
CA GLU A 51 -23.55 -22.46 38.15
C GLU A 51 -24.16 -22.55 36.74
N ALA A 52 -24.39 -23.77 36.24
CA ALA A 52 -25.03 -24.01 34.96
C ALA A 52 -26.45 -23.40 34.91
N LYS A 53 -27.19 -23.47 36.02
CA LYS A 53 -28.52 -22.87 36.14
C LYS A 53 -28.44 -21.34 36.14
N LEU A 54 -27.50 -20.75 36.88
CA LEU A 54 -27.28 -19.30 36.93
C LEU A 54 -27.03 -18.73 35.53
N ILE A 55 -26.03 -19.25 34.81
CA ILE A 55 -25.69 -18.73 33.47
C ILE A 55 -26.80 -18.97 32.46
N SER A 56 -27.54 -20.08 32.56
CA SER A 56 -28.66 -20.40 31.67
C SER A 56 -29.84 -19.45 31.89
N GLU A 57 -30.15 -19.10 33.13
CA GLU A 57 -31.21 -18.13 33.45
C GLU A 57 -30.83 -16.72 32.96
N GLU A 58 -29.61 -16.28 33.20
CA GLU A 58 -29.14 -14.96 32.73
C GLU A 58 -29.04 -14.90 31.21
N ALA A 59 -28.56 -15.95 30.54
CA ALA A 59 -28.53 -16.05 29.08
C ALA A 59 -29.93 -16.02 28.47
N ARG A 60 -30.92 -16.68 29.09
CA ARG A 60 -32.32 -16.66 28.63
C ARG A 60 -32.95 -15.27 28.81
N LYS A 61 -32.70 -14.59 29.94
CA LYS A 61 -33.17 -13.21 30.15
C LYS A 61 -32.57 -12.27 29.11
N TYR A 62 -31.26 -12.35 28.92
CA TYR A 62 -30.54 -11.58 27.90
C TYR A 62 -31.10 -11.84 26.50
N ASN A 63 -31.22 -13.10 26.09
CA ASN A 63 -31.72 -13.47 24.77
C ASN A 63 -33.17 -13.01 24.54
N ARG A 64 -34.03 -12.98 25.57
CA ARG A 64 -35.40 -12.47 25.45
C ARG A 64 -35.43 -10.96 25.17
N ILE A 65 -34.62 -10.20 25.90
CA ILE A 65 -34.51 -8.74 25.72
C ILE A 65 -33.92 -8.44 24.35
N PHE A 66 -32.83 -9.12 23.99
CA PHE A 66 -32.22 -9.05 22.66
C PHE A 66 -33.24 -9.36 21.56
N ALA A 67 -33.91 -10.51 21.61
CA ALA A 67 -34.84 -10.94 20.56
C ALA A 67 -35.98 -9.95 20.37
N ARG A 68 -36.54 -9.41 21.47
CA ARG A 68 -37.60 -8.39 21.40
C ARG A 68 -37.12 -7.16 20.61
N ILE A 69 -35.98 -6.58 21.01
CA ILE A 69 -35.45 -5.37 20.36
C ILE A 69 -35.05 -5.70 18.92
N PHE A 70 -34.31 -6.79 18.72
CA PHE A 70 -33.80 -7.18 17.40
C PHE A 70 -34.93 -7.41 16.40
N TYR A 71 -35.96 -8.19 16.73
CA TYR A 71 -37.02 -8.47 15.75
C TYR A 71 -37.89 -7.24 15.46
N ASP A 72 -38.08 -6.35 16.43
CA ASP A 72 -38.75 -5.06 16.23
C ASP A 72 -37.94 -4.16 15.28
N SER A 73 -36.62 -4.06 15.48
CA SER A 73 -35.69 -3.26 14.66
C SER A 73 -35.43 -3.85 13.27
N ALA A 74 -35.24 -5.17 13.19
CA ALA A 74 -34.88 -5.88 11.96
C ALA A 74 -36.06 -6.01 11.00
N GLY A 75 -37.30 -6.02 11.51
CA GLY A 75 -38.51 -6.13 10.69
C GLY A 75 -38.54 -7.35 9.76
N GLY A 76 -37.85 -8.44 10.15
CA GLY A 76 -37.75 -9.68 9.37
C GLY A 76 -36.82 -9.63 8.15
N ARG A 77 -36.02 -8.57 7.98
CA ARG A 77 -35.12 -8.42 6.82
C ARG A 77 -33.83 -9.23 6.92
N VAL A 78 -33.42 -9.58 8.13
CA VAL A 78 -32.21 -10.36 8.41
C VAL A 78 -32.50 -11.34 9.55
N SER A 79 -31.99 -12.56 9.44
CA SER A 79 -32.06 -13.53 10.54
C SER A 79 -31.06 -13.18 11.64
N ASP A 80 -31.30 -13.66 12.87
CA ASP A 80 -30.31 -13.51 13.95
C ASP A 80 -29.02 -14.26 13.62
N GLU A 81 -29.10 -15.43 12.98
CA GLU A 81 -27.93 -16.21 12.57
C GLU A 81 -27.03 -15.48 11.56
N GLU A 82 -27.59 -14.69 10.65
CA GLU A 82 -26.84 -13.83 9.73
C GLU A 82 -26.35 -12.53 10.38
N PHE A 83 -27.12 -11.99 11.33
CA PHE A 83 -26.83 -10.72 11.98
C PHE A 83 -25.70 -10.84 13.02
N LEU A 84 -25.72 -11.89 13.85
CA LEU A 84 -24.84 -12.00 15.02
C LEU A 84 -23.34 -11.95 14.68
N PRO A 85 -22.83 -12.66 13.64
CA PRO A 85 -21.42 -12.54 13.25
C PRO A 85 -21.03 -11.14 12.77
N LEU A 86 -21.95 -10.41 12.13
CA LEU A 86 -21.72 -9.03 11.69
C LEU A 86 -21.75 -8.04 12.86
N TRP A 87 -22.62 -8.28 13.84
CA TRP A 87 -22.71 -7.46 15.04
C TRP A 87 -21.50 -7.65 15.97
N GLU A 88 -21.01 -8.89 16.12
CA GLU A 88 -19.81 -9.23 16.89
C GLU A 88 -18.60 -8.40 16.45
N ARG A 89 -18.47 -8.15 15.14
CA ARG A 89 -17.31 -7.49 14.53
C ARG A 89 -17.66 -6.15 13.86
N GLU A 90 -18.75 -5.52 14.28
CA GLU A 90 -19.28 -4.31 13.65
C GLU A 90 -18.23 -3.19 13.54
N GLU A 91 -17.52 -2.92 14.63
CA GLU A 91 -16.50 -1.85 14.70
C GLU A 91 -15.32 -2.16 13.78
N GLU A 92 -14.84 -3.40 13.80
CA GLU A 92 -13.72 -3.87 12.99
C GLU A 92 -14.03 -3.73 11.50
N ILE A 93 -15.21 -4.21 11.07
CA ILE A 93 -15.69 -4.12 9.70
C ILE A 93 -15.82 -2.65 9.28
N ARG A 94 -16.45 -1.80 10.11
CA ARG A 94 -16.64 -0.37 9.80
C ARG A 94 -15.31 0.35 9.59
N GLN A 95 -14.35 0.12 10.49
CA GLN A 95 -13.02 0.74 10.41
C GLN A 95 -12.26 0.26 9.17
N GLY A 96 -12.20 -1.05 8.91
CA GLY A 96 -11.43 -1.52 7.77
C GLY A 96 -12.05 -1.18 6.41
N LEU A 97 -13.37 -1.01 6.32
CA LEU A 97 -13.98 -0.47 5.10
C LEU A 97 -13.60 0.98 4.83
N SER A 98 -13.65 1.83 5.85
CA SER A 98 -13.19 3.21 5.71
C SER A 98 -11.70 3.26 5.30
N ARG A 99 -10.89 2.33 5.84
CA ARG A 99 -9.49 2.18 5.48
C ARG A 99 -9.30 1.73 4.04
N ILE A 100 -10.06 0.74 3.56
CA ILE A 100 -10.02 0.28 2.16
C ILE A 100 -10.37 1.43 1.21
N GLN A 101 -11.45 2.17 1.47
CA GLN A 101 -11.86 3.29 0.62
C GLN A 101 -10.79 4.38 0.57
N SER A 102 -10.18 4.72 1.71
CA SER A 102 -9.05 5.66 1.77
C SER A 102 -7.87 5.17 0.94
N LEU A 103 -7.45 3.92 1.16
CA LEU A 103 -6.31 3.32 0.46
C LEU A 103 -6.54 3.19 -1.05
N GLU A 104 -7.75 2.87 -1.50
CA GLU A 104 -8.09 2.84 -2.93
C GLU A 104 -8.07 4.24 -3.55
N GLY A 105 -8.45 5.27 -2.80
CA GLY A 105 -8.31 6.66 -3.20
C GLY A 105 -6.85 7.08 -3.32
N GLU A 106 -6.04 6.81 -2.29
CA GLU A 106 -4.61 7.07 -2.25
C GLU A 106 -3.88 6.33 -3.39
N LYS A 107 -4.21 5.06 -3.62
CA LYS A 107 -3.66 4.26 -4.72
C LYS A 107 -3.88 4.95 -6.07
N LYS A 108 -5.12 5.37 -6.37
CA LYS A 108 -5.46 6.06 -7.62
C LYS A 108 -4.70 7.38 -7.77
N GLN A 109 -4.50 8.11 -6.67
CA GLN A 109 -3.72 9.34 -6.70
C GLN A 109 -2.25 9.05 -7.04
N ILE A 110 -1.63 8.08 -6.38
CA ILE A 110 -0.23 7.73 -6.63
C ILE A 110 -0.04 7.14 -8.03
N GLU A 111 -0.96 6.32 -8.52
CA GLU A 111 -0.94 5.83 -9.91
C GLU A 111 -0.90 6.99 -10.91
N LYS A 112 -1.69 8.03 -10.66
CA LYS A 112 -1.67 9.25 -11.48
C LYS A 112 -0.33 9.98 -11.36
N GLU A 113 0.21 10.15 -10.16
CA GLU A 113 1.51 10.81 -9.94
C GLU A 113 2.66 10.06 -10.62
N ILE A 114 2.67 8.72 -10.55
CA ILE A 114 3.62 7.86 -11.27
C ILE A 114 3.50 8.09 -12.78
N SER A 115 2.28 8.07 -13.34
CA SER A 115 2.08 8.28 -14.78
C SER A 115 2.55 9.66 -15.27
N VAL A 116 2.31 10.72 -14.49
CA VAL A 116 2.80 12.07 -14.78
C VAL A 116 4.33 12.11 -14.72
N GLN A 117 4.93 11.43 -13.74
CA GLN A 117 6.37 11.37 -13.63
C GLN A 117 7.01 10.64 -14.82
N GLU A 118 6.40 9.55 -15.28
CA GLU A 118 6.85 8.82 -16.47
C GLU A 118 6.79 9.69 -17.74
N ASP A 119 5.72 10.46 -17.93
CA ASP A 119 5.59 11.44 -19.02
C ASP A 119 6.70 12.49 -18.98
N GLU A 120 6.90 13.04 -17.79
CA GLU A 120 7.92 14.03 -17.51
C GLU A 120 9.35 13.53 -17.76
N GLU A 121 9.63 12.25 -17.46
CA GLU A 121 10.90 11.60 -17.78
C GLU A 121 11.08 11.39 -19.28
N ARG A 122 10.02 10.99 -20.00
CA ARG A 122 10.03 10.87 -21.47
C ARG A 122 10.35 12.20 -22.13
N ASP A 123 9.74 13.28 -21.64
CA ASP A 123 9.95 14.64 -22.12
C ASP A 123 11.38 15.15 -21.87
N LEU A 124 11.95 14.84 -20.71
CA LEU A 124 13.34 15.18 -20.42
C LEU A 124 14.32 14.43 -21.32
N LYS A 125 14.12 13.11 -21.52
CA LYS A 125 14.93 12.31 -22.44
C LYS A 125 14.84 12.82 -23.88
N ARG A 126 13.68 13.34 -24.30
CA ARG A 126 13.50 13.99 -25.59
C ARG A 126 14.28 15.31 -25.67
N LYS A 127 14.11 16.20 -24.70
CA LYS A 127 14.81 17.50 -24.65
C LYS A 127 16.33 17.34 -24.61
N GLU A 128 16.83 16.32 -23.90
CA GLU A 128 18.26 16.00 -23.85
C GLU A 128 18.79 15.58 -25.24
N ARG A 129 18.09 14.67 -25.95
CA ARG A 129 18.45 14.25 -27.30
C ARG A 129 18.43 15.41 -28.30
N GLU A 130 17.39 16.25 -28.25
CA GLU A 130 17.29 17.44 -29.10
C GLU A 130 18.43 18.44 -28.82
N PHE A 131 18.76 18.67 -27.56
CA PHE A 131 19.88 19.54 -27.18
C PHE A 131 21.22 18.97 -27.65
N HIS A 132 21.45 17.67 -27.47
CA HIS A 132 22.68 17.00 -27.90
C HIS A 132 22.86 17.06 -29.42
N GLY A 133 21.79 16.78 -30.19
CA GLY A 133 21.81 16.89 -31.65
C GLY A 133 22.08 18.32 -32.13
N LYS A 134 21.40 19.33 -31.56
CA LYS A 134 21.66 20.75 -31.87
C LYS A 134 23.09 21.17 -31.52
N PHE A 135 23.66 20.62 -30.45
CA PHE A 135 25.03 20.89 -30.03
C PHE A 135 26.06 20.28 -30.99
N ILE A 136 25.89 19.02 -31.41
CA ILE A 136 26.77 18.35 -32.38
C ILE A 136 26.76 19.12 -33.71
N ASN A 137 25.58 19.40 -34.25
CA ASN A 137 25.44 20.09 -35.54
C ASN A 137 26.08 21.47 -35.50
N ARG A 138 25.83 22.26 -34.46
CA ARG A 138 26.44 23.60 -34.32
C ARG A 138 27.96 23.52 -34.14
N ARG A 139 28.47 22.55 -33.38
CA ARG A 139 29.92 22.35 -33.23
C ARG A 139 30.59 22.02 -34.58
N ALA A 140 29.95 21.22 -35.42
CA ALA A 140 30.44 20.90 -36.75
C ALA A 140 30.53 22.15 -37.65
N TYR A 141 29.53 23.05 -37.62
CA TYR A 141 29.57 24.32 -38.34
C TYR A 141 30.71 25.24 -37.90
N PHE A 142 30.96 25.36 -36.59
CA PHE A 142 32.08 26.20 -36.10
C PHE A 142 33.45 25.57 -36.36
N LEU A 143 33.56 24.23 -36.29
CA LEU A 143 34.82 23.55 -36.56
C LEU A 143 35.18 23.62 -38.05
N SER A 144 34.21 23.42 -38.94
CA SER A 144 34.40 23.61 -40.39
C SER A 144 34.77 25.07 -40.72
N SER A 145 34.09 26.05 -40.12
CA SER A 145 34.45 27.47 -40.26
C SER A 145 35.87 27.79 -39.75
N LEU A 146 36.30 27.18 -38.65
CA LEU A 146 37.66 27.34 -38.13
C LEU A 146 38.71 26.74 -39.07
N ILE A 147 38.46 25.53 -39.60
CA ILE A 147 39.35 24.87 -40.57
C ILE A 147 39.47 25.76 -41.82
N MET A 148 38.35 26.23 -42.37
CA MET A 148 38.33 27.11 -43.54
C MET A 148 39.14 28.40 -43.31
N ALA A 149 39.01 29.03 -42.14
CA ALA A 149 39.79 30.22 -41.80
C ALA A 149 41.30 29.93 -41.71
N LEU A 150 41.69 28.77 -41.15
CA LEU A 150 43.09 28.34 -41.07
C LEU A 150 43.66 28.02 -42.46
N THR A 151 42.88 27.36 -43.33
CA THR A 151 43.30 27.07 -44.72
C THR A 151 43.49 28.35 -45.52
N ALA A 152 42.57 29.32 -45.40
CA ALA A 152 42.68 30.62 -46.06
C ALA A 152 43.91 31.42 -45.57
N ALA A 153 44.17 31.41 -44.26
CA ALA A 153 45.37 32.04 -43.69
C ALA A 153 46.67 31.37 -44.17
N GLY A 154 46.69 30.03 -44.24
CA GLY A 154 47.84 29.27 -44.73
C GLY A 154 48.14 29.53 -46.21
N LEU A 155 47.10 29.59 -47.06
CA LEU A 155 47.24 29.94 -48.47
C LEU A 155 47.73 31.38 -48.66
N GLY A 156 47.23 32.33 -47.84
CA GLY A 156 47.71 33.71 -47.84
C GLY A 156 49.19 33.82 -47.47
N ALA A 157 49.64 33.09 -46.44
CA ALA A 157 51.04 33.05 -46.04
C ALA A 157 51.94 32.44 -47.11
N ALA A 158 51.49 31.35 -47.75
CA ALA A 158 52.22 30.71 -48.86
C ALA A 158 52.36 31.65 -50.06
N ALA A 159 51.32 32.39 -50.44
CA ALA A 159 51.37 33.34 -51.54
C ALA A 159 52.37 34.48 -51.28
N VAL A 160 52.46 34.97 -50.05
CA VAL A 160 53.42 36.01 -49.66
C VAL A 160 54.87 35.51 -49.76
N PHE A 161 55.11 34.26 -49.37
CA PHE A 161 56.42 33.63 -49.44
C PHE A 161 56.84 33.31 -50.88
N TYR A 162 55.89 32.89 -51.74
CA TYR A 162 56.18 32.48 -53.12
C TYR A 162 56.23 33.65 -54.12
N PHE A 163 55.51 34.75 -53.88
CA PHE A 163 55.40 35.89 -54.82
C PHE A 163 56.16 37.16 -54.37
N GLU A 164 57.01 37.10 -53.34
CA GLU A 164 57.82 38.23 -52.83
C GLU A 164 57.02 39.54 -52.62
N LEU A 165 55.78 39.43 -52.16
CA LEU A 165 54.91 40.58 -51.93
C LEU A 165 55.43 41.44 -50.77
N ARG A 166 55.37 42.77 -50.93
CA ARG A 166 55.82 43.76 -49.93
C ARG A 166 55.12 43.53 -48.59
N LEU A 167 55.89 43.20 -47.55
CA LEU A 167 55.40 42.85 -46.20
C LEU A 167 54.41 43.86 -45.60
N SER A 168 54.50 45.14 -45.97
CA SER A 168 53.65 46.20 -45.43
C SER A 168 52.17 46.08 -45.83
N VAL A 169 51.84 45.44 -46.96
CA VAL A 169 50.45 45.26 -47.41
C VAL A 169 49.85 43.94 -46.90
N SER A 170 50.70 42.97 -46.56
CA SER A 170 50.30 41.61 -46.16
C SER A 170 50.00 41.43 -44.67
N LEU A 171 50.34 42.38 -43.79
CA LEU A 171 50.21 42.22 -42.33
C LEU A 171 48.76 42.31 -41.82
N TRP A 172 47.95 43.19 -42.42
CA TRP A 172 46.56 43.40 -41.97
C TRP A 172 45.64 42.17 -42.18
N PRO A 173 45.67 41.45 -43.32
CA PRO A 173 44.91 40.22 -43.51
C PRO A 173 45.27 39.11 -42.52
N ALA A 174 46.56 38.96 -42.19
CA ALA A 174 47.05 37.99 -41.21
C ALA A 174 46.56 38.34 -39.80
N ALA A 175 46.63 39.61 -39.40
CA ALA A 175 46.11 40.10 -38.13
C ALA A 175 44.58 39.89 -38.00
N ALA A 176 43.82 40.17 -39.06
CA ALA A 176 42.37 39.95 -39.10
C ALA A 176 42.01 38.46 -38.98
N ALA A 177 42.76 37.57 -39.62
CA ALA A 177 42.57 36.12 -39.52
C ALA A 177 42.83 35.60 -38.10
N VAL A 178 43.91 36.05 -37.45
CA VAL A 178 44.24 35.69 -36.06
C VAL A 178 43.16 36.19 -35.10
N PHE A 179 42.69 37.43 -35.27
CA PHE A 179 41.61 37.98 -34.45
C PHE A 179 40.29 37.20 -34.64
N GLY A 180 39.92 36.89 -35.89
CA GLY A 180 38.75 36.06 -36.19
C GLY A 180 38.83 34.67 -35.56
N ALA A 181 39.98 34.00 -35.64
CA ALA A 181 40.21 32.71 -34.99
C ALA A 181 40.09 32.81 -33.45
N ALA A 182 40.64 33.87 -32.84
CA ALA A 182 40.54 34.10 -31.40
C ALA A 182 39.08 34.31 -30.95
N VAL A 183 38.28 35.07 -31.70
CA VAL A 183 36.84 35.27 -31.44
C VAL A 183 36.08 33.96 -31.55
N ILE A 184 36.34 33.15 -32.60
CA ILE A 184 35.71 31.82 -32.76
C ILE A 184 36.07 30.90 -31.58
N LEU A 185 37.33 30.90 -31.13
CA LEU A 185 37.77 30.13 -29.97
C LEU A 185 37.09 30.58 -28.66
N LEU A 186 36.93 31.89 -28.45
CA LEU A 186 36.19 32.44 -27.30
C LEU A 186 34.71 32.03 -27.33
N ILE A 187 34.07 32.07 -28.50
CA ILE A 187 32.69 31.61 -28.68
C ILE A 187 32.59 30.10 -28.39
N LEU A 188 33.54 29.29 -28.87
CA LEU A 188 33.57 27.86 -28.56
C LEU A 188 33.77 27.59 -27.07
N ARG A 189 34.62 28.37 -26.38
CA ARG A 189 34.87 28.23 -24.94
C ARG A 189 33.65 28.58 -24.09
N THR A 190 33.02 29.73 -24.36
CA THR A 190 31.79 30.14 -23.65
C THR A 190 30.65 29.14 -23.88
N ARG A 191 30.54 28.56 -25.08
CA ARG A 191 29.54 27.54 -25.37
C ARG A 191 29.84 26.18 -24.74
N LYS A 192 31.11 25.75 -24.70
CA LYS A 192 31.52 24.57 -23.93
C LYS A 192 31.10 24.71 -22.47
N LYS A 193 31.32 25.88 -21.87
CA LYS A 193 30.87 26.18 -20.50
C LYS A 193 29.35 26.07 -20.36
N LYS A 194 28.58 26.72 -21.23
CA LYS A 194 27.10 26.63 -21.23
C LYS A 194 26.57 25.21 -21.44
N ALA A 195 27.24 24.39 -22.25
CA ALA A 195 26.87 23.00 -22.47
C ALA A 195 27.18 22.13 -21.25
N ALA A 196 28.30 22.36 -20.58
CA ALA A 196 28.64 21.69 -19.32
C ALA A 196 27.64 22.03 -18.21
N GLU A 197 27.26 23.30 -18.06
CA GLU A 197 26.24 23.74 -17.11
C GLU A 197 24.88 23.10 -17.39
N LYS A 198 24.43 23.07 -18.66
CA LYS A 198 23.18 22.41 -19.03
C LYS A 198 23.23 20.90 -18.81
N LYS A 199 24.34 20.23 -19.14
CA LYS A 199 24.52 18.80 -18.84
C LYS A 199 24.41 18.53 -17.34
N LYS A 200 25.01 19.38 -16.50
CA LYS A 200 24.91 19.29 -15.04
C LYS A 200 23.47 19.50 -14.56
N MET A 201 22.74 20.46 -15.14
CA MET A 201 21.32 20.69 -14.85
C MET A 201 20.49 19.46 -15.19
N TYR A 202 20.63 18.89 -16.41
CA TYR A 202 19.88 17.69 -16.81
C TYR A 202 20.17 16.50 -15.90
N HIS A 203 21.44 16.30 -15.53
CA HIS A 203 21.83 15.25 -14.60
C HIS A 203 21.21 15.46 -13.21
N MET A 204 21.20 16.70 -12.70
CA MET A 204 20.60 17.02 -11.40
C MET A 204 19.08 16.78 -11.41
N VAL A 205 18.38 17.26 -12.46
CA VAL A 205 16.93 17.07 -12.61
C VAL A 205 16.58 15.59 -12.74
N ARG A 206 17.36 14.84 -13.53
CA ARG A 206 17.17 13.40 -13.70
C ARG A 206 17.32 12.66 -12.37
N ASN A 207 18.41 12.91 -11.64
CA ASN A 207 18.65 12.26 -10.36
C ASN A 207 17.52 12.57 -9.35
N HIS A 208 17.04 13.82 -9.32
CA HIS A 208 15.93 14.20 -8.46
C HIS A 208 14.64 13.45 -8.82
N LYS A 209 14.34 13.31 -10.11
CA LYS A 209 13.20 12.52 -10.58
C LYS A 209 13.34 11.04 -10.27
N GLU A 210 14.50 10.44 -10.53
CA GLU A 210 14.77 9.05 -10.17
C GLU A 210 14.59 8.80 -8.67
N THR A 211 14.98 9.75 -7.80
CA THR A 211 14.71 9.64 -6.36
C THR A 211 13.22 9.79 -6.03
N SER A 212 12.52 10.73 -6.66
CA SER A 212 11.08 10.92 -6.46
C SER A 212 10.27 9.71 -6.94
N GLY A 213 10.67 9.11 -8.06
CA GLY A 213 9.97 7.96 -8.64
C GLY A 213 10.13 6.70 -7.81
N ARG A 214 11.33 6.48 -7.28
CA ARG A 214 11.56 5.40 -6.30
C ARG A 214 10.71 5.59 -5.05
N ARG A 215 10.60 6.82 -4.55
CA ARG A 215 9.74 7.12 -3.40
C ARG A 215 8.27 6.82 -3.71
N LEU A 216 7.73 7.34 -4.82
CA LEU A 216 6.34 7.08 -5.21
C LEU A 216 6.06 5.59 -5.41
N LYS A 217 6.98 4.85 -6.02
CA LYS A 217 6.86 3.40 -6.18
C LYS A 217 6.88 2.67 -4.83
N SER A 218 7.77 3.08 -3.92
CA SER A 218 7.83 2.53 -2.57
C SER A 218 6.52 2.83 -1.81
N GLU A 219 5.97 4.05 -1.89
CA GLU A 219 4.67 4.40 -1.30
C GLU A 219 3.53 3.58 -1.92
N TYR A 220 3.52 3.40 -3.24
CA TYR A 220 2.56 2.55 -3.95
C TYR A 220 2.61 1.10 -3.45
N ASP A 221 3.80 0.49 -3.35
CA ASP A 221 3.96 -0.88 -2.87
C ASP A 221 3.44 -1.04 -1.42
N THR A 222 3.65 -0.03 -0.57
CA THR A 222 3.12 -0.03 0.79
C THR A 222 1.58 0.00 0.81
N ILE A 223 0.96 0.86 0.01
CA ILE A 223 -0.50 0.94 -0.10
C ILE A 223 -1.10 -0.35 -0.68
N VAL A 224 -0.44 -0.93 -1.69
CA VAL A 224 -0.88 -2.21 -2.27
C VAL A 224 -0.81 -3.34 -1.24
N ASN A 225 0.27 -3.42 -0.47
CA ASN A 225 0.39 -4.41 0.61
C ASN A 225 -0.68 -4.19 1.70
N ASP A 226 -0.96 -2.94 2.08
CA ASP A 226 -2.03 -2.63 3.03
C ASP A 226 -3.42 -3.02 2.51
N LEU A 227 -3.67 -2.82 1.20
CA LEU A 227 -4.91 -3.24 0.55
C LEU A 227 -5.04 -4.76 0.48
N GLU A 228 -3.95 -5.47 0.15
CA GLU A 228 -3.89 -6.93 0.16
C GLU A 228 -4.20 -7.46 1.56
N PHE A 229 -3.59 -6.88 2.59
CA PHE A 229 -3.87 -7.20 3.99
C PHE A 229 -5.36 -7.05 4.34
N CYS A 230 -5.94 -5.89 4.03
CA CYS A 230 -7.34 -5.65 4.34
C CYS A 230 -8.26 -6.60 3.56
N ARG A 231 -8.02 -6.80 2.26
CA ARG A 231 -8.86 -7.65 1.41
C ARG A 231 -8.84 -9.10 1.87
N GLU A 232 -7.66 -9.64 2.15
CA GLU A 232 -7.55 -11.00 2.64
C GLU A 232 -8.20 -11.14 4.02
N LYS A 233 -8.01 -10.16 4.91
CA LYS A 233 -8.73 -10.12 6.19
C LYS A 233 -10.24 -10.24 5.99
N TYR A 234 -10.84 -9.46 5.09
CA TYR A 234 -12.28 -9.50 4.82
C TYR A 234 -12.75 -10.73 4.02
N GLN A 235 -11.90 -11.27 3.16
CA GLN A 235 -12.22 -12.45 2.38
C GLN A 235 -12.11 -13.73 3.20
N VAL A 236 -10.99 -13.91 3.90
CA VAL A 236 -10.70 -15.11 4.69
C VAL A 236 -11.36 -15.03 6.04
N LEU A 237 -11.30 -13.89 6.75
CA LEU A 237 -11.87 -13.84 8.09
C LEU A 237 -13.40 -13.72 8.10
N PHE A 238 -13.92 -12.92 7.19
CA PHE A 238 -15.35 -12.62 7.16
C PHE A 238 -16.10 -13.39 6.08
N GLY A 239 -15.42 -14.00 5.10
CA GLY A 239 -16.07 -14.78 4.04
C GLY A 239 -16.84 -13.94 3.01
N TYR A 240 -16.78 -12.61 3.09
CA TYR A 240 -17.77 -11.72 2.46
C TYR A 240 -17.14 -10.45 1.87
N ILE A 241 -17.26 -10.26 0.55
CA ILE A 241 -17.20 -8.96 -0.12
C ILE A 241 -18.09 -9.00 -1.40
N SER A 242 -19.41 -8.97 -1.25
CA SER A 242 -20.34 -8.64 -2.36
C SER A 242 -21.02 -7.29 -2.09
N GLU A 243 -21.43 -6.57 -3.15
CA GLU A 243 -22.16 -5.29 -2.99
C GLU A 243 -23.50 -5.46 -2.24
N GLU A 244 -24.12 -6.63 -2.33
CA GLU A 244 -25.38 -6.95 -1.65
C GLU A 244 -25.17 -7.12 -0.14
N GLN A 245 -24.05 -7.71 0.25
CA GLN A 245 -23.67 -7.87 1.66
C GLN A 245 -23.22 -6.56 2.30
N TRP A 246 -22.74 -5.60 1.51
CA TRP A 246 -22.52 -4.23 2.00
C TRP A 246 -23.82 -3.54 2.40
N LYS A 247 -24.85 -3.64 1.56
CA LYS A 247 -26.19 -3.11 1.89
C LYS A 247 -26.77 -3.80 3.12
N LEU A 248 -26.48 -5.09 3.31
CA LEU A 248 -26.83 -5.81 4.52
C LEU A 248 -26.07 -5.29 5.74
N PHE A 249 -24.76 -5.03 5.63
CA PHE A 249 -23.97 -4.47 6.72
C PHE A 249 -24.45 -3.08 7.15
N GLU A 250 -24.76 -2.17 6.22
CA GLU A 250 -25.31 -0.85 6.56
C GLU A 250 -26.65 -0.96 7.32
N PHE A 251 -27.46 -1.97 6.98
CA PHE A 251 -28.66 -2.28 7.72
C PHE A 251 -28.36 -2.85 9.11
N CYS A 252 -27.45 -3.83 9.20
CA CYS A 252 -27.02 -4.42 10.46
C CYS A 252 -26.41 -3.37 11.40
N ALA A 253 -25.63 -2.41 10.90
CA ALA A 253 -25.06 -1.33 11.70
C ALA A 253 -26.15 -0.43 12.33
N LYS A 254 -27.28 -0.21 11.63
CA LYS A 254 -28.41 0.54 12.19
C LYS A 254 -29.10 -0.25 13.31
N VAL A 255 -29.37 -1.54 13.08
CA VAL A 255 -29.96 -2.42 14.09
C VAL A 255 -29.03 -2.56 15.30
N ALA A 256 -27.72 -2.67 15.07
CA ALA A 256 -26.70 -2.71 16.10
C ALA A 256 -26.65 -1.42 16.92
N ALA A 257 -26.76 -0.24 16.28
CA ALA A 257 -26.86 1.03 16.98
C ALA A 257 -28.08 1.08 17.90
N GLU A 258 -29.24 0.62 17.45
CA GLU A 258 -30.46 0.55 18.29
C GLU A 258 -30.27 -0.41 19.49
N LEU A 259 -29.66 -1.58 19.27
CA LEU A 259 -29.33 -2.51 20.34
C LEU A 259 -28.33 -1.90 21.34
N ASN A 260 -27.32 -1.19 20.86
CA ASN A 260 -26.30 -0.56 21.69
C ASN A 260 -26.84 0.65 22.48
N CYS A 261 -27.88 1.33 21.97
CA CYS A 261 -28.57 2.41 22.68
C CYS A 261 -29.59 1.93 23.72
N SER A 262 -29.94 0.64 23.74
CA SER A 262 -30.90 0.11 24.71
C SER A 262 -30.27 -0.02 26.10
N GLU A 263 -30.75 0.80 27.04
CA GLU A 263 -30.33 0.75 28.46
C GLU A 263 -30.65 -0.60 29.11
N GLU A 264 -31.81 -1.19 28.81
CA GLU A 264 -32.24 -2.48 29.34
C GLU A 264 -31.32 -3.61 28.86
N LEU A 265 -30.98 -3.63 27.56
CA LEU A 265 -30.08 -4.62 27.01
C LEU A 265 -28.65 -4.44 27.56
N SER A 266 -28.20 -3.19 27.70
CA SER A 266 -26.87 -2.86 28.26
C SER A 266 -26.76 -3.28 29.74
N ALA A 267 -27.80 -3.02 30.54
CA ALA A 267 -27.85 -3.45 31.93
C ALA A 267 -27.81 -4.98 32.05
N GLN A 268 -28.66 -5.67 31.28
CA GLN A 268 -28.68 -7.14 31.29
C GLN A 268 -27.39 -7.75 30.73
N ARG A 269 -26.75 -7.11 29.74
CA ARG A 269 -25.44 -7.54 29.22
C ARG A 269 -24.41 -7.59 30.34
N LYS A 270 -24.34 -6.55 31.18
CA LYS A 270 -23.40 -6.49 32.31
C LYS A 270 -23.67 -7.62 33.30
N THR A 271 -24.93 -7.83 33.68
CA THR A 271 -25.31 -8.93 34.59
C THR A 271 -24.94 -10.29 34.02
N PHE A 272 -25.22 -10.52 32.73
CA PHE A 272 -24.90 -11.76 32.05
C PHE A 272 -23.39 -12.02 31.97
N VAL A 273 -22.61 -11.01 31.59
CA VAL A 273 -21.14 -11.10 31.55
C VAL A 273 -20.58 -11.39 32.94
N SER A 274 -21.03 -10.68 33.98
CA SER A 274 -20.57 -10.93 35.36
C SER A 274 -20.94 -12.33 35.87
N ALA A 275 -22.08 -12.89 35.45
CA ALA A 275 -22.43 -14.27 35.79
C ALA A 275 -21.47 -15.28 35.13
N MET A 276 -21.06 -15.03 33.88
CA MET A 276 -20.10 -15.88 33.18
C MET A 276 -18.68 -15.76 33.76
N GLU A 277 -18.25 -14.56 34.14
CA GLU A 277 -16.98 -14.32 34.84
C GLU A 277 -16.92 -15.07 36.18
N GLN A 278 -18.03 -15.10 36.93
CA GLN A 278 -18.14 -15.89 38.17
C GLN A 278 -17.98 -17.39 37.94
N CYS A 279 -18.36 -17.87 36.76
CA CYS A 279 -18.20 -19.27 36.34
C CYS A 279 -16.83 -19.56 35.71
N GLY A 280 -15.90 -18.60 35.71
CA GLY A 280 -14.53 -18.79 35.23
C GLY A 280 -14.36 -18.76 33.71
N MET A 281 -15.33 -18.21 32.96
CA MET A 281 -15.23 -18.08 31.51
C MET A 281 -14.12 -17.10 31.10
N HIS A 282 -13.36 -17.45 30.06
CA HIS A 282 -12.29 -16.68 29.46
C HIS A 282 -12.80 -15.57 28.53
N ALA A 283 -13.83 -15.84 27.71
CA ALA A 283 -14.37 -14.88 26.73
C ALA A 283 -15.88 -14.58 26.94
N PRO A 284 -16.30 -14.11 28.13
CA PRO A 284 -17.72 -13.89 28.46
C PRO A 284 -18.42 -12.89 27.53
N GLN A 285 -17.70 -11.93 26.96
CA GLN A 285 -18.27 -10.95 26.02
C GLN A 285 -18.68 -11.58 24.69
N ALA A 286 -17.95 -12.59 24.20
CA ALA A 286 -18.26 -13.28 22.94
C ALA A 286 -19.65 -13.96 23.00
N TRP A 287 -20.00 -14.49 24.16
CA TRP A 287 -21.27 -15.19 24.40
C TRP A 287 -22.49 -14.27 24.40
N CYS A 288 -22.31 -12.95 24.49
CA CYS A 288 -23.39 -11.98 24.28
C CYS A 288 -23.93 -12.03 22.84
N TYR A 289 -23.12 -12.44 21.86
CA TYR A 289 -23.56 -12.62 20.49
C TYR A 289 -24.19 -14.00 20.26
N TYR A 290 -23.93 -14.98 21.11
CA TYR A 290 -24.46 -16.34 20.94
C TYR A 290 -25.12 -16.88 22.22
N PRO A 291 -26.08 -16.15 22.84
CA PRO A 291 -26.61 -16.50 24.15
C PRO A 291 -27.39 -17.83 24.14
N LYS A 292 -27.94 -18.22 22.99
CA LYS A 292 -28.64 -19.52 22.82
C LYS A 292 -27.69 -20.71 23.04
N ALA A 293 -26.41 -20.59 22.67
CA ALA A 293 -25.43 -21.67 22.84
C ALA A 293 -25.15 -22.01 24.31
N ILE A 294 -25.45 -21.09 25.24
CA ILE A 294 -25.29 -21.32 26.67
C ILE A 294 -26.29 -22.36 27.18
N TYR A 295 -27.55 -22.31 26.73
CA TYR A 295 -28.63 -23.13 27.29
C TYR A 295 -29.27 -24.14 26.33
N ASP A 296 -28.92 -24.08 25.04
CA ASP A 296 -29.43 -24.97 23.98
C ASP A 296 -28.28 -25.81 23.40
N ILE A 297 -28.31 -27.12 23.68
CA ILE A 297 -27.25 -28.07 23.32
C ILE A 297 -27.00 -28.11 21.80
N PRO A 298 -28.02 -28.30 20.94
CA PRO A 298 -27.86 -28.16 19.48
C PRO A 298 -27.15 -26.88 19.04
N LYS A 299 -27.51 -25.71 19.61
CA LYS A 299 -26.87 -24.44 19.25
C LYS A 299 -25.42 -24.37 19.72
N ARG A 300 -25.10 -24.98 20.86
CA ARG A 300 -23.72 -25.11 21.35
C ARG A 300 -22.85 -25.97 20.43
N ILE A 301 -23.38 -27.12 20.00
CA ILE A 301 -22.69 -28.03 19.05
C ILE A 301 -22.41 -27.29 17.74
N ASN A 302 -23.41 -26.62 17.17
CA ASN A 302 -23.24 -25.84 15.94
C ASN A 302 -22.16 -24.74 16.11
N ARG A 303 -22.10 -24.09 17.27
CA ARG A 303 -21.05 -23.09 17.54
C ARG A 303 -19.67 -23.73 17.62
N MET A 304 -19.53 -24.88 18.29
CA MET A 304 -18.26 -25.62 18.36
C MET A 304 -17.78 -26.07 16.98
N GLU A 305 -18.69 -26.55 16.12
CA GLU A 305 -18.38 -26.92 14.74
C GLU A 305 -17.93 -25.71 13.92
N TRP A 306 -18.64 -24.58 14.04
CA TRP A 306 -18.28 -23.34 13.38
C TRP A 306 -16.89 -22.85 13.81
N LEU A 307 -16.62 -22.81 15.13
CA LEU A 307 -15.32 -22.42 15.69
C LEU A 307 -14.20 -23.34 15.17
N SER A 308 -14.45 -24.65 15.09
CA SER A 308 -13.45 -25.61 14.59
C SER A 308 -13.19 -25.46 13.09
N GLY A 309 -14.23 -25.23 12.29
CA GLY A 309 -14.08 -24.93 10.87
C GLY A 309 -13.29 -23.63 10.65
N ARG A 310 -13.58 -22.61 11.45
CA ARG A 310 -12.89 -21.32 11.45
C ARG A 310 -11.41 -21.44 11.82
N GLN A 311 -11.11 -22.18 12.89
CA GLN A 311 -9.75 -22.48 13.32
C GLN A 311 -8.95 -23.12 12.19
N ASN A 312 -9.49 -24.16 11.55
CA ASN A 312 -8.83 -24.85 10.44
C ASN A 312 -8.51 -23.91 9.26
N ILE A 313 -9.41 -23.00 8.91
CA ILE A 313 -9.16 -22.00 7.86
C ILE A 313 -8.00 -21.08 8.24
N CYS A 314 -8.01 -20.56 9.47
CA CYS A 314 -6.98 -19.64 9.96
C CYS A 314 -5.61 -20.33 10.04
N GLU A 315 -5.55 -21.55 10.56
CA GLU A 315 -4.31 -22.34 10.64
C GLU A 315 -3.75 -22.65 9.25
N GLN A 316 -4.61 -23.01 8.28
CA GLN A 316 -4.19 -23.26 6.90
C GLN A 316 -3.61 -22.00 6.24
N ALA A 317 -4.27 -20.86 6.41
CA ALA A 317 -3.80 -19.58 5.87
C ALA A 317 -2.48 -19.15 6.53
N MET A 318 -2.38 -19.26 7.86
CA MET A 318 -1.16 -18.98 8.62
C MET A 318 0.03 -19.81 8.12
N VAL A 319 -0.14 -21.12 7.93
CA VAL A 319 0.91 -21.99 7.37
C VAL A 319 1.36 -21.54 5.97
N GLN A 320 0.45 -21.02 5.14
CA GLN A 320 0.82 -20.48 3.82
C GLN A 320 1.72 -19.25 3.95
N HIS A 321 1.39 -18.30 4.83
CA HIS A 321 2.22 -17.11 5.04
C HIS A 321 3.56 -17.43 5.72
N GLU A 322 3.59 -18.36 6.69
CA GLU A 322 4.84 -18.83 7.28
C GLU A 322 5.77 -19.48 6.25
N ARG A 323 5.21 -20.24 5.30
CA ARG A 323 5.98 -20.80 4.18
C ARG A 323 6.52 -19.70 3.28
N ALA A 324 5.71 -18.67 2.99
CA ALA A 324 6.16 -17.52 2.21
C ALA A 324 7.30 -16.76 2.91
N ILE A 325 7.25 -16.61 4.23
CA ILE A 325 8.35 -16.02 5.02
C ILE A 325 9.60 -16.89 4.92
N ARG A 326 9.47 -18.21 5.12
CA ARG A 326 10.61 -19.14 5.05
C ARG A 326 11.27 -19.16 3.69
N ASN A 327 10.50 -19.16 2.61
CA ASN A 327 11.04 -19.17 1.25
C ASN A 327 11.82 -17.88 0.95
N ASN A 328 11.33 -16.73 1.40
CA ASN A 328 12.05 -15.45 1.26
C ASN A 328 13.35 -15.36 2.08
N LEU A 329 13.55 -16.21 3.09
CA LEU A 329 14.79 -16.28 3.87
C LEU A 329 15.84 -17.21 3.23
N LEU A 330 15.44 -18.06 2.29
CA LEU A 330 16.29 -19.06 1.64
C LEU A 330 16.81 -18.61 0.26
N GLU A 331 16.24 -17.54 -0.31
CA GLU A 331 16.69 -16.84 -1.53
C GLU A 331 17.58 -15.63 -1.20
#